data_AF-A0A2V8K980-F1
#
_entry.id   AF-A0A2V8K980-F1
#
_cell.length_a   1.000
_cell.length_b   1.000
_cell.length_c   1.000
_cell.angle_alpha   90.00
_cell.angle_beta   90.00
_cell.angle_gamma   90.00
#
_symmetry.space_group_name_H-M   'P 1'
#
loop_
_entity.id
_entity.type
_entity.pdbx_description
1 polymer ?
#
loop_
_entity_poly.entity_id
_entity_poly.type
_entity_poly.pdbx_seq_one_letter_code
_entity_poly.pdbx_strand_id
1 'polypeptide(L)'
;MVLFLPGLAFGQSSALQLTQRIALPNVNGRMDHMGIDIAGQRLFATAFDNHTLSVIDLKAGQQVRLIPDLDEPQAAYYDAATNHLFVSAGGDG
;
A
#
# COMPACT_ATOMS: atom_id res chain seq x y z
N MET A 1 -32.83 46.93 11.71
CA MET A 1 -31.40 46.81 11.33
C MET A 1 -30.95 45.42 11.74
N VAL A 2 -30.86 44.47 10.80
CA VAL A 2 -30.44 43.09 11.09
C VAL A 2 -28.97 42.97 10.72
N LEU A 3 -28.14 42.66 11.71
CA LEU A 3 -26.70 42.49 11.55
C LEU A 3 -26.42 41.03 11.15
N PHE A 4 -25.94 40.79 9.93
CA PHE A 4 -25.41 39.49 9.52
C PHE A 4 -23.93 39.42 9.89
N LEU A 5 -23.58 38.52 10.80
CA LEU A 5 -22.19 38.12 11.06
C LEU A 5 -21.83 36.99 10.09
N PRO A 6 -20.76 37.11 9.28
CA PRO A 6 -20.29 35.99 8.48
C PRO A 6 -19.67 34.97 9.43
N GLY A 7 -20.30 33.80 9.56
CA GLY A 7 -19.66 32.65 10.18
C GLY A 7 -18.48 32.22 9.32
N LEU A 8 -17.26 32.41 9.81
CA LEU A 8 -16.08 31.78 9.23
C LEU A 8 -16.20 30.27 9.46
N ALA A 9 -16.66 29.55 8.44
CA ALA A 9 -16.55 28.10 8.41
C ALA A 9 -15.09 27.74 8.15
N PHE A 10 -14.36 27.34 9.19
CA PHE A 10 -13.08 26.66 9.02
C PHE A 10 -13.37 25.24 8.54
N GLY A 11 -13.20 25.00 7.24
CA GLY A 11 -13.15 23.65 6.70
C GLY A 11 -11.96 22.94 7.34
N GLN A 12 -12.21 21.91 8.15
CA GLN A 12 -11.18 21.07 8.73
C GLN A 12 -10.56 20.23 7.62
N SER A 13 -9.62 20.81 6.87
CA SER A 13 -8.75 20.06 5.98
C SER A 13 -7.68 19.40 6.86
N SER A 14 -7.99 18.22 7.39
CA SER A 14 -6.96 17.31 7.86
C SER A 14 -6.25 16.74 6.62
N ALA A 15 -5.44 17.59 5.98
CA ALA A 15 -4.66 17.21 4.82
C ALA A 15 -3.74 16.05 5.20
N LEU A 16 -3.62 15.05 4.33
CA LEU A 16 -2.68 13.97 4.52
C LEU A 16 -1.26 14.56 4.59
N GLN A 17 -0.54 14.23 5.65
CA GLN A 17 0.88 14.57 5.77
C GLN A 17 1.73 13.39 5.33
N LEU A 18 2.77 13.68 4.57
CA LEU A 18 3.77 12.67 4.25
C LEU A 18 4.52 12.29 5.53
N THR A 19 4.28 11.08 6.02
CA THR A 19 4.94 10.56 7.22
C THR A 19 6.26 9.88 6.91
N GLN A 20 6.37 9.23 5.75
CA GLN A 20 7.54 8.42 5.42
C GLN A 20 7.69 8.21 3.91
N ARG A 21 8.92 8.01 3.46
CA ARG A 21 9.25 7.43 2.16
C ARG A 21 10.04 6.15 2.39
N ILE A 22 9.60 5.06 1.79
CA ILE A 22 10.26 3.75 1.89
C ILE A 22 10.88 3.46 0.52
N ALA A 23 12.19 3.20 0.49
CA ALA A 23 12.85 2.78 -0.74
C ALA A 23 12.48 1.32 -1.05
N LEU A 24 12.17 1.04 -2.32
CA LEU A 24 11.90 -0.30 -2.84
C LEU A 24 13.04 -0.72 -3.78
N PRO A 25 14.18 -1.19 -3.23
CA PRO A 25 15.28 -1.63 -4.07
C PRO A 25 14.88 -2.87 -4.88
N ASN A 26 15.42 -2.97 -6.09
CA ASN A 26 15.16 -4.08 -7.03
C ASN A 26 13.69 -4.21 -7.45
N VAL A 27 12.95 -3.10 -7.39
CA VAL A 27 11.62 -2.94 -7.97
C VAL A 27 11.70 -1.88 -9.05
N ASN A 28 11.29 -2.22 -10.26
CA ASN A 28 11.22 -1.31 -11.40
C ASN A 28 9.88 -1.48 -12.13
N GLY A 29 9.60 -0.55 -13.06
CA GLY A 29 8.38 -0.59 -13.86
C GLY A 29 7.10 -0.34 -13.07
N ARG A 30 5.99 -0.88 -13.58
CA ARG A 30 4.64 -0.67 -13.07
C ARG A 30 4.40 -1.42 -11.77
N MET A 31 3.91 -0.69 -10.77
CA MET A 31 3.24 -1.25 -9.60
C MET A 31 1.73 -1.25 -9.83
N ASP A 32 1.03 -2.16 -9.19
CA ASP A 32 -0.43 -2.30 -9.32
C ASP A 32 -1.09 -2.10 -7.94
N HIS A 33 -1.83 -3.08 -7.41
CA HIS A 33 -2.52 -2.93 -6.13
C HIS A 33 -1.65 -3.29 -4.91
N MET A 34 -2.17 -2.93 -3.73
CA MET A 34 -1.55 -3.23 -2.44
C MET A 34 -2.54 -3.88 -1.48
N GLY A 35 -2.04 -4.79 -0.65
CA GLY A 35 -2.74 -5.39 0.49
C GLY A 35 -2.03 -5.04 1.79
N ILE A 36 -2.74 -5.09 2.92
CA ILE A 36 -2.17 -4.71 4.23
C ILE A 36 -2.48 -5.74 5.31
N ASP A 37 -1.46 -6.06 6.11
CA ASP A 37 -1.59 -6.67 7.42
C ASP A 37 -1.50 -5.56 8.48
N ILE A 38 -2.65 -5.18 9.03
CA ILE A 38 -2.75 -4.09 10.02
C ILE A 38 -2.06 -4.49 11.34
N ALA A 39 -2.28 -5.71 11.80
CA ALA A 39 -1.77 -6.17 13.09
C ALA A 39 -0.25 -6.36 13.06
N GLY A 40 0.28 -6.95 11.99
CA GLY A 40 1.72 -7.11 11.79
C GLY A 40 2.42 -5.88 11.21
N GLN A 41 1.67 -4.82 10.85
CA GLN A 41 2.18 -3.60 10.22
C GLN A 41 2.99 -3.88 8.94
N ARG A 42 2.48 -4.78 8.08
CA ARG A 42 3.10 -5.12 6.80
C ARG A 42 2.26 -4.62 5.63
N LEU A 43 2.89 -4.03 4.64
CA LEU A 43 2.28 -3.70 3.35
C LEU A 43 2.82 -4.67 2.30
N PHE A 44 1.93 -5.19 1.47
CA PHE A 44 2.22 -6.07 0.36
C PHE A 44 1.91 -5.31 -0.93
N ALA A 45 2.90 -5.09 -1.79
CA ALA A 45 2.73 -4.30 -3.01
C ALA A 45 3.17 -5.11 -4.23
N THR A 46 2.29 -5.25 -5.22
CA THR A 46 2.59 -5.97 -6.46
C THR A 46 3.37 -5.07 -7.42
N ALA A 47 4.44 -5.62 -7.99
CA ALA A 47 5.25 -5.00 -9.02
C ALA A 47 5.09 -5.81 -10.31
N PHE A 48 4.12 -5.40 -11.12
CA PHE A 48 3.65 -6.07 -12.32
C PHE A 48 4.79 -6.38 -13.29
N ASP A 49 5.51 -5.34 -13.75
CA ASP A 49 6.58 -5.50 -14.75
C ASP A 49 7.82 -6.22 -14.16
N ASN A 50 7.94 -6.21 -12.83
CA ASN A 50 9.07 -6.80 -12.11
C ASN A 50 8.81 -8.27 -11.73
N HIS A 51 7.64 -8.82 -12.05
CA HIS A 51 7.25 -10.21 -11.74
C HIS A 51 7.41 -10.57 -10.26
N THR A 52 7.11 -9.62 -9.37
CA THR A 52 7.40 -9.74 -7.93
C THR A 52 6.34 -9.09 -7.05
N LEU A 53 6.34 -9.45 -5.77
CA LEU A 53 5.63 -8.75 -4.70
C LEU A 53 6.61 -8.29 -3.61
N SER A 54 6.59 -7.00 -3.28
CA SER A 54 7.35 -6.44 -2.16
C SER A 54 6.59 -6.61 -0.84
N VAL A 55 7.25 -7.18 0.16
CA VAL A 55 6.81 -7.19 1.55
C VAL A 55 7.54 -6.06 2.28
N ILE A 56 6.79 -5.11 2.80
CA ILE A 56 7.29 -3.89 3.42
C ILE A 56 6.89 -3.89 4.89
N ASP A 57 7.87 -3.77 5.78
CA ASP A 57 7.62 -3.52 7.20
C ASP A 57 7.41 -2.01 7.39
N LEU A 58 6.19 -1.63 7.77
CA LEU A 58 5.81 -0.22 7.94
C LEU A 58 6.41 0.39 9.21
N LYS A 59 6.69 -0.43 10.23
CA LYS A 59 7.29 0.02 11.48
C LYS A 59 8.78 0.29 11.33
N ALA A 60 9.49 -0.62 10.66
CA ALA A 60 10.90 -0.45 10.33
C ALA A 60 11.12 0.49 9.15
N GLY A 61 10.10 0.70 8.31
CA GLY A 61 10.15 1.58 7.15
C GLY A 61 11.03 1.05 6.02
N GLN A 62 11.03 -0.26 5.82
CA GLN A 62 11.89 -0.94 4.83
C GLN A 62 11.17 -2.07 4.10
N GLN A 63 11.58 -2.32 2.86
CA GLN A 63 11.31 -3.59 2.20
C GLN A 63 12.07 -4.70 2.93
N VAL A 64 11.35 -5.68 3.48
CA VAL A 64 11.93 -6.81 4.22
C VAL A 64 12.03 -8.08 3.37
N ARG A 65 11.23 -8.17 2.30
CA ARG A 65 11.27 -9.30 1.38
C ARG A 65 10.79 -8.90 -0.01
N LEU A 66 11.32 -9.58 -1.01
CA LEU A 66 10.80 -9.60 -2.38
C LEU A 66 10.39 -11.04 -2.68
N ILE A 67 9.15 -11.25 -3.10
CA ILE A 67 8.64 -12.56 -3.54
C ILE A 67 8.73 -12.59 -5.06
N PRO A 68 9.59 -13.44 -5.65
CA PRO A 68 9.77 -13.52 -7.10
C PRO A 68 8.78 -14.48 -7.75
N ASP A 69 8.95 -14.66 -9.06
CA ASP A 69 8.31 -15.70 -9.87
C ASP A 69 6.78 -15.62 -9.88
N LEU A 70 6.25 -14.40 -10.00
CA LEU A 70 4.81 -14.12 -10.17
C LEU A 70 4.58 -13.60 -11.59
N ASP A 71 3.73 -14.25 -12.38
CA ASP A 71 3.50 -13.83 -13.76
C ASP A 71 2.45 -12.72 -13.83
N GLU A 72 2.92 -11.47 -13.95
CA GLU A 72 2.07 -10.29 -14.01
C GLU A 72 1.18 -10.09 -12.76
N PRO A 73 1.76 -9.96 -11.55
CA PRO A 73 0.97 -9.82 -10.31
C PRO A 73 0.22 -8.48 -10.28
N GLN A 74 -1.07 -8.53 -9.92
CA GLN A 74 -1.97 -7.37 -9.95
C GLN A 74 -2.47 -6.98 -8.56
N ALA A 75 -2.93 -7.93 -7.75
CA ALA A 75 -3.48 -7.63 -6.42
C ALA A 75 -2.97 -8.56 -5.33
N ALA A 76 -3.02 -8.07 -4.09
CA ALA A 76 -2.64 -8.79 -2.89
C ALA A 76 -3.75 -8.67 -1.84
N TYR A 77 -4.19 -9.81 -1.29
CA TYR A 77 -5.14 -9.88 -0.20
C TYR A 77 -4.55 -10.69 0.96
N TYR A 78 -4.51 -10.07 2.14
CA TYR A 78 -4.05 -10.73 3.35
C TYR A 78 -5.25 -11.07 4.25
N ASP A 79 -5.45 -12.36 4.50
CA ASP A 79 -6.43 -12.85 5.46
C ASP A 79 -5.77 -12.98 6.84
N ALA A 80 -6.11 -12.05 7.73
CA ALA A 80 -5.60 -12.05 9.10
C ALA A 80 -6.09 -13.24 9.93
N ALA A 81 -7.25 -13.84 9.61
CA ALA A 81 -7.81 -14.94 10.39
C ALA A 81 -7.01 -16.23 10.19
N THR A 82 -6.52 -16.47 8.97
CA THR A 82 -5.73 -17.67 8.64
C THR A 82 -4.24 -17.39 8.43
N ASN A 83 -3.81 -16.12 8.49
CA ASN A 83 -2.45 -15.67 8.22
C ASN A 83 -1.95 -16.11 6.83
N HIS A 84 -2.83 -15.98 5.83
CA HIS A 84 -2.50 -16.27 4.43
C HIS A 84 -2.47 -14.99 3.60
N LEU A 85 -1.55 -14.98 2.65
CA LEU A 85 -1.46 -13.98 1.60
C LEU A 85 -1.87 -14.63 0.29
N PHE A 86 -2.86 -14.04 -0.37
CA PHE A 86 -3.31 -14.39 -1.69
C PHE A 86 -2.84 -13.31 -2.66
N VAL A 87 -2.33 -13.71 -3.80
CA VAL A 87 -1.89 -12.81 -4.86
C VAL A 87 -2.60 -13.24 -6.12
N SER A 88 -3.17 -12.29 -6.86
CA SER A 88 -3.71 -12.55 -8.19
C SER A 88 -2.73 -12.09 -9.24
N ALA A 89 -2.50 -12.92 -10.25
CA ALA A 89 -1.64 -12.64 -11.38
C ALA A 89 -2.38 -12.87 -12.69
N GLY A 90 -2.03 -12.08 -13.71
CA GLY A 90 -2.64 -12.17 -15.04
C GLY A 90 -2.21 -13.41 -15.82
N GLY A 91 -0.97 -13.89 -15.59
CA GLY A 91 -0.40 -15.00 -16.33
C GLY A 91 -0.59 -16.37 -15.66
N ASP A 92 -0.28 -16.49 -14.37
CA ASP A 92 -0.22 -17.77 -13.66
C ASP A 92 -1.28 -17.98 -12.55
N GLY A 93 -2.09 -16.95 -12.24
CA GLY A 93 -3.32 -17.06 -11.43
C GLY A 93 -3.23 -16.53 -10.01
#